data_AF-B8HHU5-F1
#
_entry.id   AF-B8HHU5-F1
#
_cell.length_a   1.000
_cell.length_b   1.000
_cell.length_c   1.000
_cell.angle_alpha   90.00
_cell.angle_beta   90.00
_cell.angle_gamma   90.00
#
_symmetry.space_group_name_H-M   'P 1'
#
loop_
_entity.id
_entity.type
_entity.pdbx_description
1 polymer ?
#
loop_
_entity_poly.entity_id
_entity_poly.type
_entity_poly.pdbx_seq_one_letter_code
_entity_poly.pdbx_strand_id
1 'polypeptide(L)'
;MTDRYEDFYAKQPEFLGDTVIEITVPSGRLIAADSLCSVKKFDVDPPLSINYGYGLDAWARKLAEVNVAYAFVGNTCPSVTRRPDGLLHVATPAWNDEIDDAEFNDDEQVVAKICTDLWATMLTDYQNWLDNGGPEVATANAPYALEKYSVFDVTPGKYRWTVFSHSDRFDTHAMGRIAFAQLELIEAY
;
A
#
# COMPACT_ATOMS: atom_id res chain seq x y z
N MET A 1 -26.38 13.03 -19.82
CA MET A 1 -25.34 11.96 -19.79
C MET A 1 -25.26 11.46 -18.34
N THR A 2 -26.33 10.86 -17.83
CA THR A 2 -26.51 10.65 -16.38
C THR A 2 -26.92 9.22 -15.98
N ASP A 3 -27.10 8.30 -16.92
CA ASP A 3 -27.62 6.95 -16.61
C ASP A 3 -26.58 5.81 -16.72
N ARG A 4 -25.29 6.11 -16.92
CA ARG A 4 -24.29 5.05 -17.21
C ARG A 4 -23.70 4.36 -15.98
N TYR A 5 -24.01 4.81 -14.77
CA TYR A 5 -23.34 4.35 -13.55
C TYR A 5 -24.26 3.93 -12.40
N GLU A 6 -25.59 4.12 -12.49
CA GLU A 6 -26.50 3.77 -11.36
C GLU A 6 -26.45 2.27 -11.02
N ASP A 7 -26.37 1.39 -12.03
CA ASP A 7 -26.29 -0.06 -11.80
C ASP A 7 -24.90 -0.53 -11.33
N PHE A 8 -23.85 0.25 -11.61
CA PHE A 8 -22.46 -0.15 -11.34
C PHE A 8 -22.11 -0.08 -9.85
N TYR A 9 -22.83 0.76 -9.09
CA TYR A 9 -22.63 0.99 -7.66
C TYR A 9 -23.73 0.36 -6.78
N ALA A 10 -24.80 -0.19 -7.38
CA ALA A 10 -25.98 -0.60 -6.62
C ALA A 10 -25.76 -1.86 -5.75
N LYS A 11 -24.96 -2.84 -6.21
CA LYS A 11 -24.59 -4.02 -5.41
C LYS A 11 -23.48 -4.85 -6.07
N GLN A 12 -22.23 -4.63 -5.68
CA GLN A 12 -21.14 -5.50 -6.12
C GLN A 12 -21.17 -6.84 -5.36
N PRO A 13 -20.71 -7.94 -5.99
CA PRO A 13 -20.58 -9.21 -5.28
C PRO A 13 -19.51 -9.10 -4.18
N GLU A 14 -19.68 -9.91 -3.14
CA GLU A 14 -18.68 -10.03 -2.06
C GLU A 14 -17.35 -10.56 -2.65
N PHE A 15 -16.23 -9.96 -2.26
CA PHE A 15 -14.89 -10.46 -2.51
C PHE A 15 -14.33 -11.02 -1.21
N LEU A 16 -14.22 -12.34 -1.14
CA LEU A 16 -13.85 -13.05 0.10
C LEU A 16 -12.36 -13.40 0.19
N GLY A 17 -11.65 -13.31 -0.93
CA GLY A 17 -10.24 -13.69 -1.01
C GLY A 17 -9.30 -12.53 -0.74
N ASP A 18 -8.01 -12.82 -0.90
CA ASP A 18 -6.96 -11.82 -0.93
C ASP A 18 -6.74 -11.35 -2.37
N THR A 19 -6.36 -10.08 -2.53
CA THR A 19 -5.82 -9.62 -3.81
C THR A 19 -4.35 -9.99 -3.90
N VAL A 20 -3.95 -10.65 -4.99
CA VAL A 20 -2.54 -10.96 -5.26
C VAL A 20 -2.14 -10.36 -6.60
N ILE A 21 -1.10 -9.52 -6.57
CA ILE A 21 -0.47 -8.92 -7.75
C ILE A 21 1.04 -9.05 -7.66
N GLU A 22 1.74 -8.71 -8.74
CA GLU A 22 3.20 -8.72 -8.78
C GLU A 22 3.70 -7.33 -9.17
N ILE A 23 4.84 -6.93 -8.60
CA ILE A 23 5.60 -5.74 -8.99
C ILE A 23 7.07 -6.09 -9.18
N THR A 24 7.80 -5.25 -9.92
CA THR A 24 9.24 -5.37 -10.14
C THR A 24 9.98 -4.18 -9.52
N VAL A 25 11.11 -4.46 -8.89
CA VAL A 25 11.93 -3.46 -8.18
C VAL A 25 13.39 -3.59 -8.63
N PRO A 26 13.71 -3.27 -9.89
CA PRO A 26 15.07 -3.42 -10.41
C PRO A 26 16.09 -2.50 -9.75
N SER A 27 15.65 -1.37 -9.18
CA SER A 27 16.58 -0.42 -8.53
C SER A 27 17.04 -0.88 -7.15
N GLY A 28 16.40 -1.90 -6.57
CA GLY A 28 16.60 -2.27 -5.16
C GLY A 28 16.10 -1.21 -4.19
N ARG A 29 15.25 -0.28 -4.61
CA ARG A 29 14.70 0.78 -3.76
C ARG A 29 13.21 0.91 -3.99
N LEU A 30 12.44 0.90 -2.90
CA LEU A 30 11.02 1.19 -2.91
C LEU A 30 10.78 2.60 -2.40
N ILE A 31 9.82 3.30 -3.00
CA ILE A 31 9.17 4.46 -2.42
C ILE A 31 7.78 4.07 -1.92
N ALA A 32 7.42 4.53 -0.73
CA ALA A 32 6.11 4.29 -0.11
C ALA A 32 5.48 5.61 0.34
N ALA A 33 4.16 5.71 0.17
CA ALA A 33 3.32 6.81 0.66
C ALA A 33 1.86 6.36 0.76
N ASP A 34 1.00 7.22 1.31
CA ASP A 34 -0.45 7.04 1.27
C ASP A 34 -1.03 7.30 -0.13
N SER A 35 -0.39 8.20 -0.89
CA SER A 35 -0.64 8.38 -2.30
C SER A 35 0.60 8.77 -3.08
N LEU A 36 0.82 8.06 -4.18
CA LEU A 36 1.81 8.39 -5.21
C LEU A 36 1.17 9.14 -6.40
N CYS A 37 -0.14 9.42 -6.34
CA CYS A 37 -0.91 9.99 -7.46
C CYS A 37 -0.58 11.46 -7.78
N SER A 38 0.30 12.11 -7.00
CA SER A 38 0.87 13.40 -7.41
C SER A 38 1.65 13.30 -8.72
N VAL A 39 2.06 12.10 -9.12
CA VAL A 39 2.58 11.79 -10.44
C VAL A 39 1.44 11.23 -11.30
N LYS A 40 1.12 11.94 -12.40
CA LYS A 40 -0.02 11.63 -13.27
C LYS A 40 -0.06 10.19 -13.79
N LYS A 41 1.09 9.54 -13.95
CA LYS A 41 1.16 8.12 -14.36
C LYS A 41 0.42 7.20 -13.37
N PHE A 42 0.45 7.54 -12.10
CA PHE A 42 -0.17 6.78 -11.00
C PHE A 42 -1.57 7.30 -10.65
N ASP A 43 -2.00 8.42 -11.25
CA ASP A 43 -3.37 8.93 -11.19
C ASP A 43 -4.26 8.11 -12.13
N VAL A 44 -4.78 7.01 -11.58
CA VAL A 44 -5.62 6.06 -12.29
C VAL A 44 -7.07 6.27 -11.86
N ASP A 45 -7.96 6.54 -12.83
CA ASP A 45 -9.40 6.50 -12.60
C ASP A 45 -9.86 5.04 -12.58
N PRO A 46 -10.27 4.50 -11.43
CA PRO A 46 -10.71 3.12 -11.36
C PRO A 46 -12.05 2.94 -12.07
N PRO A 47 -12.35 1.71 -12.50
CA PRO A 47 -13.71 1.42 -12.92
C PRO A 47 -14.67 1.40 -11.73
N LEU A 48 -14.24 1.01 -10.52
CA LEU A 48 -15.07 0.54 -9.38
C LEU A 48 -14.85 1.29 -8.05
N SER A 49 -15.86 1.25 -7.18
CA SER A 49 -15.86 1.89 -5.85
C SER A 49 -14.94 1.18 -4.86
N ILE A 50 -14.18 1.95 -4.07
CA ILE A 50 -13.35 1.43 -2.96
C ILE A 50 -14.15 0.94 -1.75
N ASN A 51 -15.47 1.12 -1.73
CA ASN A 51 -16.32 0.72 -0.59
C ASN A 51 -16.59 -0.79 -0.51
N TYR A 52 -16.11 -1.56 -1.49
CA TYR A 52 -16.32 -3.01 -1.58
C TYR A 52 -15.01 -3.68 -1.97
N GLY A 53 -14.78 -4.90 -1.47
CA GLY A 53 -13.58 -5.66 -1.74
C GLY A 53 -13.28 -5.90 -3.22
N TYR A 54 -14.33 -6.14 -4.02
CA TYR A 54 -14.17 -6.30 -5.48
C TYR A 54 -13.64 -5.04 -6.16
N GLY A 55 -14.09 -3.86 -5.71
CA GLY A 55 -13.58 -2.61 -6.24
C GLY A 55 -12.16 -2.35 -5.80
N LEU A 56 -11.81 -2.65 -4.54
CA LEU A 56 -10.43 -2.58 -4.04
C LEU A 56 -9.48 -3.51 -4.81
N ASP A 57 -9.89 -4.74 -5.11
CA ASP A 57 -9.15 -5.67 -5.96
C ASP A 57 -8.91 -5.10 -7.36
N ALA A 58 -9.93 -4.49 -7.96
CA ALA A 58 -9.80 -3.86 -9.27
C ALA A 58 -8.84 -2.66 -9.28
N TRP A 59 -8.87 -1.83 -8.22
CA TRP A 59 -7.90 -0.74 -8.03
C TRP A 59 -6.47 -1.28 -8.00
N ALA A 60 -6.22 -2.29 -7.16
CA ALA A 60 -4.89 -2.87 -7.00
C ALA A 60 -4.37 -3.47 -8.31
N ARG A 61 -5.21 -4.20 -9.04
CA ARG A 61 -4.85 -4.76 -10.35
C ARG A 61 -4.54 -3.66 -11.36
N LYS A 62 -5.31 -2.58 -11.36
CA LYS A 62 -5.11 -1.47 -12.30
C LYS A 62 -3.82 -0.71 -12.01
N LEU A 63 -3.50 -0.48 -10.74
CA LEU A 63 -2.24 0.14 -10.33
C LEU A 63 -1.03 -0.78 -10.59
N ALA A 64 -1.21 -2.09 -10.49
CA ALA A 64 -0.16 -3.05 -10.84
C ALA A 64 0.25 -2.97 -12.33
N GLU A 65 -0.66 -2.57 -13.25
CA GLU A 65 -0.32 -2.34 -14.66
C GLU A 65 0.76 -1.26 -14.87
N VAL A 66 0.94 -0.36 -13.89
CA VAL A 66 1.97 0.68 -13.88
C VAL A 66 3.02 0.45 -12.79
N ASN A 67 3.15 -0.80 -12.35
CA ASN A 67 4.13 -1.27 -11.37
C ASN A 67 3.97 -0.64 -9.97
N VAL A 68 2.73 -0.42 -9.55
CA VAL A 68 2.40 0.10 -8.21
C VAL A 68 1.63 -0.95 -7.42
N ALA A 69 2.15 -1.29 -6.24
CA ALA A 69 1.43 -2.06 -5.23
C ALA A 69 0.53 -1.12 -4.43
N TYR A 70 -0.71 -1.54 -4.21
CA TYR A 70 -1.72 -0.78 -3.49
C TYR A 70 -2.41 -1.66 -2.46
N ALA A 71 -2.62 -1.12 -1.26
CA ALA A 71 -3.53 -1.68 -0.27
C ALA A 71 -4.39 -0.58 0.32
N PHE A 72 -5.68 -0.86 0.47
CA PHE A 72 -6.56 -0.06 1.30
C PHE A 72 -6.31 -0.38 2.78
N VAL A 73 -6.14 0.65 3.60
CA VAL A 73 -5.80 0.49 5.02
C VAL A 73 -6.79 1.18 5.95
N GLY A 74 -7.72 1.98 5.41
CA GLY A 74 -8.66 2.74 6.23
C GLY A 74 -7.94 3.81 7.05
N ASN A 75 -8.62 4.28 8.11
CA ASN A 75 -8.07 5.28 9.04
C ASN A 75 -7.33 4.60 10.21
N THR A 76 -6.20 3.96 9.92
CA THR A 76 -5.51 3.06 10.87
C THR A 76 -4.02 3.37 11.08
N CYS A 77 -3.49 4.41 10.41
CA CYS A 77 -2.09 4.85 10.52
C CYS A 77 -1.05 3.70 10.44
N PRO A 78 -1.05 2.85 9.40
CA PRO A 78 -0.15 1.71 9.35
C PRO A 78 1.29 2.15 9.08
N SER A 79 2.20 1.23 9.31
CA SER A 79 3.61 1.34 8.95
C SER A 79 4.01 0.21 8.01
N VAL A 80 5.01 0.47 7.17
CA VAL A 80 5.72 -0.60 6.47
C VAL A 80 6.81 -1.12 7.40
N THR A 81 6.72 -2.40 7.75
CA THR A 81 7.68 -3.09 8.61
C THR A 81 8.46 -4.12 7.80
N ARG A 82 9.69 -4.38 8.20
CA ARG A 82 10.59 -5.38 7.61
C ARG A 82 10.97 -6.40 8.66
N ARG A 83 10.78 -7.67 8.34
CA ARG A 83 11.25 -8.80 9.13
C ARG A 83 12.69 -9.18 8.74
N PRO A 84 13.43 -9.95 9.57
CA PRO A 84 14.81 -10.32 9.29
C PRO A 84 14.97 -11.20 8.04
N ASP A 85 13.91 -11.92 7.65
CA ASP A 85 13.85 -12.72 6.42
C ASP A 85 13.64 -11.88 5.15
N GLY A 86 13.51 -10.56 5.28
CA GLY A 86 13.28 -9.62 4.18
C GLY A 86 11.80 -9.44 3.80
N LEU A 87 10.88 -10.17 4.43
CA LEU A 87 9.45 -9.98 4.23
C LEU A 87 9.02 -8.59 4.71
N LEU A 88 8.24 -7.89 3.89
CA LEU A 88 7.65 -6.60 4.28
C LEU A 88 6.16 -6.75 4.58
N HIS A 89 5.69 -6.06 5.61
CA HIS A 89 4.28 -5.96 5.94
C HIS A 89 3.83 -4.51 5.96
N VAL A 90 2.62 -4.24 5.47
CA VAL A 90 1.86 -3.04 5.82
C VAL A 90 0.95 -3.41 6.98
N ALA A 91 1.22 -2.86 8.15
CA ALA A 91 0.52 -3.24 9.37
C ALA A 91 0.31 -2.06 10.32
N THR A 92 -0.80 -2.08 11.03
CA THR A 92 -0.99 -1.26 12.23
C THR A 92 -0.42 -2.05 13.41
N PRO A 93 0.52 -1.47 14.19
CA PRO A 93 1.06 -2.11 15.38
C PRO A 93 -0.03 -2.36 16.43
N ALA A 94 0.24 -3.27 17.37
CA ALA A 94 -0.60 -3.36 18.55
C ALA A 94 -0.42 -2.08 19.39
N TRP A 95 -1.45 -1.69 20.15
CA TRP A 95 -1.33 -0.61 21.12
C TRP A 95 -0.99 -1.20 22.49
N ASN A 96 0.03 -0.65 23.15
CA ASN A 96 0.41 -1.05 24.49
C ASN A 96 0.02 0.04 25.50
N ASP A 97 -1.06 -0.23 26.24
CA ASP A 97 -1.61 0.70 27.24
C ASP A 97 -0.66 0.97 28.42
N GLU A 98 0.30 0.07 28.70
CA GLU A 98 1.23 0.25 29.83
C GLU A 98 2.28 1.31 29.55
N ILE A 99 2.71 1.43 28.29
CA ILE A 99 3.73 2.40 27.85
C ILE A 99 3.15 3.55 27.01
N ASP A 100 1.85 3.53 26.73
CA ASP A 100 1.14 4.53 25.92
C ASP A 100 1.75 4.69 24.52
N ASP A 101 2.14 3.57 23.90
CA ASP A 101 2.84 3.57 22.61
C ASP A 101 2.47 2.36 21.73
N ALA A 102 2.81 2.46 20.44
CA ALA A 102 2.72 1.40 19.47
C ALA A 102 3.77 0.31 19.71
N GLU A 103 3.33 -0.94 19.77
CA GLU A 103 4.16 -2.13 19.93
C GLU A 103 4.27 -2.90 18.61
N PHE A 104 5.51 -2.98 18.11
CA PHE A 104 5.89 -3.81 16.96
C PHE A 104 6.51 -5.12 17.47
N ASN A 105 6.60 -6.12 16.59
CA ASN A 105 7.33 -7.35 16.94
C ASN A 105 8.82 -7.01 17.13
N ASP A 106 9.48 -7.65 18.11
CA ASP A 106 10.89 -7.38 18.47
C ASP A 106 11.89 -7.50 17.30
N ASP A 107 11.56 -8.30 16.29
CA ASP A 107 12.38 -8.56 15.11
C ASP A 107 12.04 -7.70 13.89
N GLU A 108 11.02 -6.83 14.00
CA GLU A 108 10.57 -5.97 12.92
C GLU A 108 11.19 -4.57 12.96
N GLN A 109 11.68 -4.10 11.81
CA GLN A 109 12.12 -2.73 11.61
C GLN A 109 11.05 -1.93 10.87
N VAL A 110 10.64 -0.78 11.41
CA VAL A 110 9.82 0.19 10.67
C VAL A 110 10.68 0.85 9.59
N VAL A 111 10.31 0.67 8.32
CA VAL A 111 11.03 1.23 7.15
C VAL A 111 10.26 2.35 6.43
N ALA A 112 8.97 2.49 6.71
CA ALA A 112 8.18 3.64 6.32
C ALA A 112 6.99 3.84 7.27
N LYS A 113 6.61 5.10 7.50
CA LYS A 113 5.35 5.47 8.16
C LYS A 113 4.39 6.01 7.12
N ILE A 114 3.11 5.62 7.18
CA ILE A 114 2.10 6.03 6.21
C ILE A 114 1.12 6.99 6.87
N CYS A 115 0.97 8.19 6.32
CA CYS A 115 -0.03 9.16 6.75
C CYS A 115 -1.40 8.78 6.15
N THR A 116 -2.36 8.28 6.91
CA THR A 116 -3.62 7.75 6.33
C THR A 116 -4.64 8.81 5.88
N ASP A 117 -4.19 9.96 5.39
CA ASP A 117 -5.11 11.00 4.86
C ASP A 117 -5.96 10.47 3.70
N LEU A 118 -5.41 9.52 2.93
CA LEU A 118 -6.08 8.88 1.78
C LEU A 118 -6.43 7.41 2.00
N TRP A 119 -6.37 6.93 3.24
CA TRP A 119 -6.76 5.56 3.65
C TRP A 119 -6.11 4.43 2.84
N ALA A 120 -4.94 4.69 2.26
CA ALA A 120 -4.23 3.77 1.39
C ALA A 120 -2.76 3.66 1.76
N THR A 121 -2.11 2.64 1.21
CA THR A 121 -0.66 2.53 1.15
C THR A 121 -0.28 2.12 -0.26
N MET A 122 0.62 2.88 -0.88
CA MET A 122 1.11 2.67 -2.22
C MET A 122 2.63 2.49 -2.21
N LEU A 123 3.12 1.50 -2.93
CA LEU A 123 4.56 1.24 -3.10
C LEU A 123 4.90 1.06 -4.58
N THR A 124 6.05 1.58 -5.02
CA THR A 124 6.61 1.32 -6.34
C THR A 124 8.13 1.32 -6.27
N ASP A 125 8.78 0.73 -7.27
CA ASP A 125 10.20 0.95 -7.52
C ASP A 125 10.50 2.45 -7.61
N TYR A 126 11.56 2.89 -6.94
CA TYR A 126 11.89 4.30 -6.86
C TYR A 126 12.35 4.86 -8.21
N GLN A 127 13.02 4.05 -9.05
CA GLN A 127 13.36 4.48 -10.41
C GLN A 127 12.09 4.62 -11.26
N ASN A 128 11.11 3.72 -11.13
CA ASN A 128 9.80 3.88 -11.79
C ASN A 128 9.11 5.21 -11.39
N TRP A 129 9.23 5.65 -10.14
CA TRP A 129 8.74 6.96 -9.70
C TRP A 129 9.46 8.10 -10.42
N LEU A 130 10.80 8.09 -10.44
CA LEU A 130 11.61 9.12 -11.08
C LEU A 130 11.36 9.20 -12.60
N ASP A 131 11.35 8.05 -13.27
CA ASP A 131 11.16 7.92 -14.72
C ASP A 131 9.81 8.46 -15.20
N ASN A 132 8.81 8.49 -14.31
CA ASN A 132 7.48 9.02 -14.60
C ASN A 132 7.27 10.46 -14.12
N GLY A 133 8.34 11.16 -13.78
CA GLY A 133 8.32 12.59 -13.42
C GLY A 133 8.14 12.86 -11.93
N GLY A 134 8.29 11.84 -11.09
CA GLY A 134 8.41 12.03 -9.65
C GLY A 134 9.71 12.76 -9.30
N PRO A 135 9.70 13.77 -8.42
CA PRO A 135 10.94 14.42 -7.96
C PRO A 135 11.71 13.53 -6.99
N GLU A 136 12.98 13.85 -6.77
CA GLU A 136 13.78 13.30 -5.67
C GLU A 136 13.03 13.42 -4.32
N VAL A 137 13.15 12.43 -3.44
CA VAL A 137 12.30 12.33 -2.23
C VAL A 137 12.47 13.53 -1.29
N ALA A 138 13.69 14.06 -1.17
CA ALA A 138 13.96 15.25 -0.37
C ALA A 138 13.18 16.47 -0.90
N THR A 139 13.12 16.63 -2.22
CA THR A 139 12.35 17.69 -2.88
C THR A 139 10.84 17.44 -2.74
N ALA A 140 10.41 16.18 -2.87
CA ALA A 140 9.01 15.78 -2.74
C ALA A 140 8.46 16.08 -1.33
N ASN A 141 9.28 15.89 -0.30
CA ASN A 141 8.90 16.11 1.10
C ASN A 141 9.07 17.56 1.58
N ALA A 142 9.86 18.40 0.89
CA ALA A 142 10.15 19.78 1.32
C ALA A 142 8.91 20.65 1.66
N PRO A 143 7.74 20.51 0.99
CA PRO A 143 6.55 21.29 1.34
C PRO A 143 5.79 20.80 2.57
N TYR A 144 6.10 19.62 3.11
CA TYR A 144 5.35 18.97 4.17
C TYR A 144 6.07 19.13 5.52
N ALA A 145 5.28 19.31 6.59
CA ALA A 145 5.81 19.38 7.95
C ALA A 145 6.31 18.03 8.47
N LEU A 146 5.80 16.93 7.89
CA LEU A 146 6.16 15.56 8.18
C LEU A 146 6.52 14.84 6.87
N GLU A 147 7.33 13.79 6.94
CA GLU A 147 7.69 12.98 5.78
C GLU A 147 6.44 12.32 5.20
N LYS A 148 6.09 12.71 3.97
CA LYS A 148 4.97 12.13 3.22
C LYS A 148 5.39 10.88 2.45
N TYR A 149 6.60 10.92 1.89
CA TYR A 149 7.18 9.84 1.11
C TYR A 149 8.38 9.26 1.86
N SER A 150 8.45 7.93 1.96
CA SER A 150 9.60 7.20 2.50
C SER A 150 10.27 6.41 1.38
N VAL A 151 11.61 6.40 1.33
CA VAL A 151 12.39 5.54 0.42
C VAL A 151 13.25 4.60 1.25
N PHE A 152 13.26 3.32 0.89
CA PHE A 152 14.04 2.30 1.59
C PHE A 152 14.58 1.23 0.64
N ASP A 153 15.71 0.64 1.00
CA ASP A 153 16.41 -0.36 0.19
C ASP A 153 15.79 -1.75 0.34
N VAL A 154 15.66 -2.50 -0.75
CA VAL A 154 15.24 -3.91 -0.78
C VAL A 154 16.13 -4.68 -1.75
N THR A 155 16.05 -6.01 -1.76
CA THR A 155 16.74 -6.81 -2.77
C THR A 155 16.19 -6.50 -4.17
N PRO A 156 17.00 -6.18 -5.18
CA PRO A 156 16.49 -6.03 -6.54
C PRO A 156 15.80 -7.32 -7.01
N GLY A 157 14.59 -7.20 -7.57
CA GLY A 157 13.85 -8.40 -7.97
C GLY A 157 12.38 -8.20 -8.29
N LYS A 158 11.70 -9.32 -8.49
CA LYS A 158 10.25 -9.42 -8.66
C LYS A 158 9.60 -9.84 -7.35
N TYR A 159 8.52 -9.18 -6.99
CA TYR A 159 7.84 -9.35 -5.71
C TYR A 159 6.37 -9.72 -5.88
N ARG A 160 5.86 -10.53 -4.95
CA ARG A 160 4.44 -10.84 -4.75
C ARG A 160 3.88 -9.85 -3.73
N TRP A 161 2.83 -9.14 -4.10
CA TRP A 161 2.06 -8.31 -3.19
C TRP A 161 0.72 -9.01 -2.91
N THR A 162 0.51 -9.41 -1.66
CA THR A 162 -0.75 -10.01 -1.21
C THR A 162 -1.45 -9.04 -0.26
N VAL A 163 -2.71 -8.71 -0.55
CA VAL A 163 -3.51 -7.76 0.21
C VAL A 163 -4.70 -8.47 0.83
N PHE A 164 -4.69 -8.54 2.15
CA PHE A 164 -5.72 -9.16 2.97
C PHE A 164 -6.92 -8.22 3.18
N SER A 165 -6.64 -6.92 3.24
CA SER A 165 -7.63 -5.88 3.55
C SER A 165 -8.68 -5.64 2.47
N HIS A 166 -8.53 -6.26 1.31
CA HIS A 166 -9.53 -6.21 0.25
C HIS A 166 -10.63 -7.25 0.45
N SER A 167 -10.46 -8.23 1.34
CA SER A 167 -11.54 -9.14 1.67
C SER A 167 -12.67 -8.38 2.40
N ASP A 168 -13.92 -8.57 1.99
CA ASP A 168 -15.09 -7.98 2.66
C ASP A 168 -15.29 -8.50 4.09
N ARG A 169 -14.58 -9.56 4.48
CA ARG A 169 -14.55 -10.08 5.85
C ARG A 169 -13.33 -9.63 6.66
N PHE A 170 -12.47 -8.79 6.08
CA PHE A 170 -11.33 -8.26 6.81
C PHE A 170 -11.80 -7.26 7.87
N ASP A 171 -11.45 -7.52 9.12
CA ASP A 171 -11.79 -6.64 10.24
C ASP A 171 -10.66 -5.63 10.47
N THR A 172 -10.84 -4.40 9.96
CA THR A 172 -9.91 -3.28 10.14
C THR A 172 -9.89 -2.75 11.58
N HIS A 173 -10.75 -3.25 12.46
CA HIS A 173 -10.88 -2.85 13.86
C HIS A 173 -10.60 -3.99 14.83
N ALA A 174 -10.05 -5.10 14.33
CA ALA A 174 -9.62 -6.21 15.16
C ALA A 174 -8.65 -5.74 16.25
N MET A 175 -8.75 -6.32 17.45
CA MET A 175 -7.83 -5.99 18.54
C MET A 175 -6.43 -6.50 18.24
N GLY A 176 -5.42 -5.71 18.60
CA GLY A 176 -4.01 -6.05 18.44
C GLY A 176 -3.45 -5.62 17.09
N ARG A 177 -2.42 -6.34 16.63
CA ARG A 177 -1.76 -6.06 15.35
C ARG A 177 -2.66 -6.45 14.18
N ILE A 178 -2.78 -5.55 13.21
CA ILE A 178 -3.54 -5.76 11.97
C ILE A 178 -2.59 -5.71 10.78
N ALA A 179 -2.48 -6.79 10.02
CA ALA A 179 -1.70 -6.83 8.77
C ALA A 179 -2.63 -6.65 7.57
N PHE A 180 -2.46 -5.56 6.81
CA PHE A 180 -3.27 -5.24 5.64
C PHE A 180 -2.73 -5.91 4.39
N ALA A 181 -1.40 -6.00 4.27
CA ALA A 181 -0.74 -6.58 3.11
C ALA A 181 0.69 -7.03 3.41
N GLN A 182 1.23 -7.88 2.53
CA GLN A 182 2.58 -8.40 2.56
C GLN A 182 3.26 -8.30 1.20
N LEU A 183 4.56 -7.97 1.19
CA LEU A 183 5.41 -8.00 0.00
C LEU A 183 6.52 -9.03 0.17
N GLU A 184 6.53 -10.05 -0.68
CA GLU A 184 7.45 -11.20 -0.66
C GLU A 184 8.31 -11.21 -1.93
N LEU A 185 9.62 -11.41 -1.80
CA LEU A 185 10.51 -11.60 -2.95
C LEU A 185 10.25 -12.96 -3.61
N ILE A 186 9.91 -12.96 -4.91
CA ILE A 186 9.72 -14.18 -5.71
C ILE A 186 11.01 -14.56 -6.44
N GLU A 187 11.70 -13.57 -7.00
CA GLU A 187 12.86 -13.76 -7.87
C GLU A 187 13.82 -12.56 -7.73
N ALA A 188 15.08 -12.81 -7.40
CA ALA A 188 16.12 -11.77 -7.36
C ALA A 188 16.73 -11.53 -8.75
N TYR A 189 17.20 -10.31 -8.99
CA TYR A 189 17.92 -9.91 -10.22
C TYR A 189 19.43 -9.91 -10.06
#